data_AF-A0A1H4KNJ7-F1
#
_entry.id   AF-A0A1H4KNJ7-F1
#
_cell.length_a   1.000
_cell.length_b   1.000
_cell.length_c   1.000
_cell.angle_alpha   90.00
_cell.angle_beta   90.00
_cell.angle_gamma   90.00
#
_symmetry.space_group_name_H-M   'P 1'
#
loop_
_entity.id
_entity.type
_entity.pdbx_description
1 polymer ?
#
loop_
_entity_poly.entity_id
_entity_poly.type
_entity_poly.pdbx_seq_one_letter_code
_entity_poly.pdbx_strand_id
1 'polypeptide(L)'
;MSTDVNEAFAAERAGQLEDARNWERALQDRLAAGTVERLPDGRYRVLTGWDAGEILSARGVPQHGLDLTRGTAALYTSAPAWHSLSNVVPGGISDIDKVLELGGIDYGVETVPATYLWNGESHVDHELFHTVRTDTGGSLGVVGNGYEVIQNRSAFEFLQELVADSGVVWETAGALRGGKKVFVSMRLPQHVTVDAEGINDQIEAFIVAINSHDGRSPYQVVVTPWRPTCGNTERFAVRDAITRWKIRHTRNATDRVKEARRTLGLSVNYYAHWAAEETALARTEIAIDEFNQMIDSLWPPQEATGPRSARNREARRDRLHGLFEGETQRTGHTAYAAERAVTEYLDHYADIRPSAASGLKGNKAAARGLRLLEGTDDELKSQAHRRLMLLRQH
;
A
#
# COMPACT_ATOMS: atom_id res chain seq x y z
N MET A 1 1.50 -24.95 -27.35
CA MET A 1 2.60 -24.35 -28.13
C MET A 1 3.31 -23.39 -27.18
N SER A 2 4.58 -23.66 -26.85
CA SER A 2 5.36 -22.83 -25.93
C SER A 2 5.75 -21.55 -26.65
N THR A 3 5.11 -20.44 -26.36
CA THR A 3 5.55 -19.12 -26.84
C THR A 3 6.92 -18.84 -26.25
N ASP A 4 7.90 -18.52 -27.09
CA ASP A 4 9.24 -18.16 -26.63
C ASP A 4 9.13 -16.87 -25.80
N VAL A 5 9.43 -17.00 -24.51
CA VAL A 5 9.31 -15.95 -23.49
C VAL A 5 10.16 -14.73 -23.84
N ASN A 6 11.26 -14.93 -24.60
CA ASN A 6 12.13 -13.84 -25.04
C ASN A 6 11.55 -13.09 -26.25
N GLU A 7 10.82 -13.79 -27.12
CA GLU A 7 10.20 -13.21 -28.32
C GLU A 7 8.95 -12.39 -27.95
N ALA A 8 8.17 -12.87 -26.97
CA ALA A 8 7.08 -12.13 -26.36
C ALA A 8 7.57 -10.86 -25.62
N PHE A 9 8.72 -10.95 -24.92
CA PHE A 9 9.35 -9.81 -24.24
C PHE A 9 9.86 -8.74 -25.21
N ALA A 10 10.45 -9.13 -26.34
CA ALA A 10 10.94 -8.20 -27.36
C ALA A 10 9.80 -7.48 -28.09
N ALA A 11 8.71 -8.18 -28.41
CA ALA A 11 7.52 -7.60 -29.04
C ALA A 11 6.82 -6.58 -28.12
N GLU A 12 6.71 -6.89 -26.83
CA GLU A 12 6.09 -6.00 -25.84
C GLU A 12 6.94 -4.74 -25.58
N ARG A 13 8.28 -4.88 -25.55
CA ARG A 13 9.21 -3.74 -25.37
C ARG A 13 9.13 -2.73 -26.52
N ALA A 14 8.87 -3.21 -27.74
CA ALA A 14 8.63 -2.35 -28.90
C ALA A 14 7.28 -1.60 -28.74
N GLY A 15 6.23 -2.29 -28.26
CA GLY A 15 4.93 -1.69 -27.94
C GLY A 15 5.01 -0.59 -26.86
N GLN A 16 5.79 -0.80 -25.80
CA GLN A 16 5.96 0.17 -24.70
C GLN A 16 6.61 1.50 -25.14
N LEU A 17 7.51 1.47 -26.13
CA LEU A 17 8.10 2.68 -26.72
C LEU A 17 7.11 3.45 -27.60
N GLU A 18 6.17 2.73 -28.21
CA GLU A 18 5.06 3.30 -28.99
C GLU A 18 3.98 3.89 -28.08
N ASP A 19 3.66 3.23 -26.97
CA ASP A 19 2.72 3.70 -25.95
C ASP A 19 3.21 4.97 -25.24
N ALA A 20 4.52 5.10 -25.00
CA ALA A 20 5.11 6.34 -24.49
C ALA A 20 4.90 7.53 -25.42
N ARG A 21 4.91 7.31 -26.75
CA ARG A 21 4.62 8.35 -27.76
C ARG A 21 3.13 8.64 -27.91
N ASN A 22 2.29 7.61 -27.75
CA ASN A 22 0.83 7.75 -27.75
C ASN A 22 0.32 8.47 -26.49
N TRP A 23 1.02 8.31 -25.37
CA TRP A 23 0.71 8.97 -24.11
C TRP A 23 0.83 10.50 -24.19
N GLU A 24 1.87 11.02 -24.84
CA GLU A 24 2.06 12.47 -24.97
C GLU A 24 0.93 13.11 -25.78
N ARG A 25 0.40 12.38 -26.76
CA ARG A 25 -0.78 12.76 -27.53
C ARG A 25 -2.05 12.73 -26.66
N ALA A 26 -2.25 11.66 -25.89
CA ALA A 26 -3.39 11.53 -24.98
C ALA A 26 -3.42 12.60 -23.88
N LEU A 27 -2.26 13.04 -23.37
CA LEU A 27 -2.19 14.14 -22.42
C LEU A 27 -2.58 15.47 -23.06
N GLN A 28 -2.16 15.72 -24.30
CA GLN A 28 -2.57 16.91 -25.05
C GLN A 28 -4.08 16.90 -25.33
N ASP A 29 -4.66 15.75 -25.66
CA ASP A 29 -6.10 15.59 -25.86
C ASP A 29 -6.88 15.87 -24.57
N ARG A 30 -6.37 15.41 -23.41
CA ARG A 30 -6.97 15.68 -22.10
C ARG A 30 -6.89 17.15 -21.69
N LEU A 31 -5.79 17.83 -22.01
CA LEU A 31 -5.62 19.28 -21.81
C LEU A 31 -6.60 20.06 -22.70
N ALA A 32 -6.72 19.67 -23.97
CA ALA A 32 -7.65 20.28 -24.92
C ALA A 32 -9.11 20.05 -24.51
N ALA A 33 -9.42 18.89 -23.94
CA ALA A 33 -10.75 18.57 -23.41
C ALA A 33 -11.05 19.21 -22.05
N GLY A 34 -10.11 19.94 -21.43
CA GLY A 34 -10.30 20.57 -20.13
C GLY A 34 -10.49 19.59 -18.97
N THR A 35 -10.08 18.34 -19.13
CA THR A 35 -10.18 17.29 -18.10
C THR A 35 -8.99 17.27 -17.15
N VAL A 36 -7.91 17.98 -17.50
CA VAL A 36 -6.71 18.19 -16.69
C VAL A 36 -6.23 19.63 -16.86
N GLU A 37 -5.66 20.23 -15.81
CA GLU A 37 -5.01 21.55 -15.85
C GLU A 37 -3.51 21.45 -15.55
N ARG A 38 -2.70 22.36 -16.09
CA ARG A 38 -1.28 22.45 -15.78
C ARG A 38 -1.03 23.39 -14.60
N LEU A 39 -0.23 22.93 -13.64
CA LEU A 39 0.15 23.68 -12.45
C LEU A 39 1.44 24.50 -12.66
N PRO A 40 1.68 25.55 -11.85
CA PRO A 40 2.85 26.43 -12.00
C PRO A 40 4.21 25.74 -11.86
N ASP A 41 4.26 24.61 -11.15
CA ASP A 41 5.46 23.79 -10.94
C ASP A 41 5.67 22.71 -12.01
N GLY A 42 4.90 22.78 -13.11
CA GLY A 42 4.99 21.89 -14.25
C GLY A 42 4.20 20.58 -14.12
N ARG A 43 3.52 20.34 -12.99
CA ARG A 43 2.64 19.19 -12.77
C ARG A 43 1.27 19.39 -13.43
N TYR A 44 0.42 18.36 -13.44
CA TYR A 44 -0.96 18.45 -13.94
C TYR A 44 -1.96 18.04 -12.85
N ARG A 45 -3.13 18.66 -12.80
CA ARG A 45 -4.23 18.29 -11.90
C ARG A 45 -5.41 17.77 -12.70
N VAL A 46 -5.98 16.64 -12.31
CA VAL A 46 -7.20 16.10 -12.93
C VAL A 46 -8.43 16.88 -12.45
N LEU A 47 -9.30 17.29 -13.36
CA LEU A 47 -10.46 18.13 -13.10
C LEU A 47 -11.80 17.35 -13.10
N THR A 48 -11.84 16.19 -13.76
CA THR A 48 -13.07 15.40 -13.95
C THR A 48 -12.78 13.90 -13.83
N GLY A 49 -13.78 13.10 -13.42
CA GLY A 49 -13.62 11.66 -13.21
C GLY A 49 -13.51 11.25 -11.74
N TRP A 50 -13.31 9.95 -11.48
CA TRP A 50 -13.14 9.41 -10.13
C TRP A 50 -11.79 9.81 -9.50
N ASP A 51 -10.81 10.15 -10.34
CA ASP A 51 -9.47 10.66 -10.02
C ASP A 51 -9.41 12.20 -9.92
N ALA A 52 -10.55 12.89 -9.94
CA ALA A 52 -10.60 14.35 -9.85
C ALA A 52 -9.87 14.90 -8.60
N GLY A 53 -8.91 15.79 -8.81
CA GLY A 53 -8.02 16.34 -7.79
C GLY A 53 -6.64 15.66 -7.70
N GLU A 54 -6.41 14.54 -8.41
CA GLU A 54 -5.11 13.89 -8.48
C GLU A 54 -4.06 14.78 -9.17
N ILE A 55 -2.82 14.74 -8.68
CA ILE A 55 -1.70 15.51 -9.22
C ILE A 55 -0.75 14.59 -9.98
N LEU A 56 -0.74 14.71 -11.30
CA LEU A 56 0.17 14.04 -12.20
C LEU A 56 1.50 14.81 -12.28
N SER A 57 2.62 14.11 -12.42
CA SER A 57 3.95 14.72 -12.60
C SER A 57 4.07 15.50 -13.92
N ALA A 58 5.19 16.20 -14.16
CA ALA A 58 5.42 16.93 -15.42
C ALA A 58 5.49 16.03 -16.67
N ARG A 59 5.61 14.71 -16.49
CA ARG A 59 5.45 13.70 -17.55
C ARG A 59 4.08 13.04 -17.50
N GLY A 60 3.09 13.70 -16.90
CA GLY A 60 1.73 13.23 -16.54
C GLY A 60 1.61 11.81 -16.02
N VAL A 61 2.70 11.29 -15.46
CA VAL A 61 2.79 10.04 -14.72
C VAL A 61 2.20 10.32 -13.32
N PRO A 62 1.25 9.51 -12.82
CA PRO A 62 0.70 9.65 -11.47
C PRO A 62 1.80 9.70 -10.42
N GLN A 63 1.54 10.28 -9.24
CA GLN A 63 2.52 10.31 -8.16
C GLN A 63 2.67 8.90 -7.52
N HIS A 64 3.21 7.95 -8.28
CA HIS A 64 3.33 6.53 -7.90
C HIS A 64 4.45 6.30 -6.89
N GLY A 65 5.41 7.22 -6.74
CA GLY A 65 6.48 7.12 -5.74
C GLY A 65 7.53 6.02 -6.00
N LEU A 66 7.48 5.37 -7.17
CA LEU A 66 8.49 4.41 -7.64
C LEU A 66 9.78 5.14 -8.02
N ASP A 67 10.88 4.41 -7.90
CA ASP A 67 12.19 4.86 -8.38
C ASP A 67 12.22 4.91 -9.92
N LEU A 68 12.70 6.03 -10.45
CA LEU A 68 12.87 6.31 -11.88
C LEU A 68 14.34 6.57 -12.24
N THR A 69 15.28 6.38 -11.31
CA THR A 69 16.70 6.74 -11.49
C THR A 69 17.38 6.02 -12.65
N ARG A 70 16.87 4.85 -13.07
CA ARG A 70 17.34 4.11 -14.25
C ARG A 70 16.61 4.47 -15.56
N GLY A 71 15.80 5.53 -15.56
CA GLY A 71 15.04 6.01 -16.74
C GLY A 71 13.69 5.32 -16.95
N THR A 72 13.49 4.12 -16.41
CA THR A 72 12.20 3.42 -16.32
C THR A 72 11.79 3.24 -14.86
N ALA A 73 10.51 2.95 -14.61
CA ALA A 73 10.04 2.65 -13.26
C ALA A 73 10.60 1.31 -12.78
N ALA A 74 11.17 1.34 -11.57
CA ALA A 74 11.70 0.17 -10.88
C ALA A 74 10.54 -0.64 -10.27
N LEU A 75 9.88 -1.42 -11.12
CA LEU A 75 8.74 -2.25 -10.73
C LEU A 75 8.65 -3.50 -11.62
N TYR A 76 8.61 -4.65 -10.98
CA TYR A 76 8.21 -5.94 -11.53
C TYR A 76 6.80 -6.28 -11.01
N THR A 77 5.96 -6.87 -11.87
CA THR A 77 4.66 -7.40 -11.48
C THR A 77 4.29 -8.69 -12.23
N SER A 78 3.57 -9.60 -11.58
CA SER A 78 3.00 -10.82 -12.22
C SER A 78 1.77 -10.54 -13.09
N ALA A 79 1.14 -9.37 -12.89
CA ALA A 79 -0.05 -8.89 -13.57
C ALA A 79 0.01 -7.36 -13.72
N PRO A 80 -0.57 -6.77 -14.79
CA PRO A 80 -0.49 -5.33 -15.04
C PRO A 80 -0.89 -4.47 -13.83
N ALA A 81 -0.10 -3.46 -13.51
CA ALA A 81 -0.50 -2.42 -12.56
C ALA A 81 -1.36 -1.38 -13.27
N TRP A 82 -2.25 -0.71 -12.53
CA TRP A 82 -3.18 0.30 -13.06
C TRP A 82 -2.52 1.46 -13.82
N HIS A 83 -1.25 1.76 -13.52
CA HIS A 83 -0.49 2.84 -14.16
C HIS A 83 0.34 2.37 -15.37
N SER A 84 0.36 1.06 -15.67
CA SER A 84 1.09 0.47 -16.81
C SER A 84 2.60 0.76 -16.84
N LEU A 85 3.24 1.01 -15.69
CA LEU A 85 4.68 1.33 -15.58
C LEU A 85 5.51 0.12 -15.09
N SER A 86 5.09 -1.12 -15.38
CA SER A 86 5.67 -2.32 -14.76
C SER A 86 6.37 -3.19 -15.80
N ASN A 87 7.44 -3.86 -15.38
CA ASN A 87 7.96 -5.05 -16.05
C ASN A 87 7.01 -6.22 -15.72
N VAL A 88 5.99 -6.41 -16.55
CA VAL A 88 4.97 -7.45 -16.33
C VAL A 88 5.48 -8.79 -16.85
N VAL A 89 5.45 -9.82 -16.01
CA VAL A 89 5.69 -11.21 -16.41
C VAL A 89 4.46 -12.03 -16.04
N PRO A 90 3.55 -12.29 -17.00
CA PRO A 90 2.33 -13.04 -16.74
C PRO A 90 2.60 -14.40 -16.08
N GLY A 91 1.91 -14.68 -14.99
CA GLY A 91 2.10 -15.93 -14.22
C GLY A 91 3.24 -15.89 -13.20
N GLY A 92 4.02 -14.81 -13.19
CA GLY A 92 5.07 -14.57 -12.21
C GLY A 92 6.36 -15.36 -12.45
N ILE A 93 7.37 -15.07 -11.63
CA ILE A 93 8.70 -15.69 -11.65
C ILE A 93 8.93 -16.33 -10.28
N SER A 94 9.63 -17.46 -10.23
CA SER A 94 10.08 -18.11 -8.99
C SER A 94 11.54 -17.77 -8.63
N ASP A 95 12.37 -17.39 -9.60
CA ASP A 95 13.74 -16.94 -9.39
C ASP A 95 13.81 -15.51 -8.84
N ILE A 96 14.25 -15.37 -7.60
CA ILE A 96 14.43 -14.08 -6.94
C ILE A 96 15.50 -13.20 -7.62
N ASP A 97 16.59 -13.75 -8.18
CA ASP A 97 17.61 -12.89 -8.84
C ASP A 97 16.99 -12.14 -10.01
N LYS A 98 16.18 -12.85 -10.80
CA LYS A 98 15.48 -12.25 -11.93
C LYS A 98 14.42 -11.24 -11.49
N VAL A 99 13.73 -11.49 -10.38
CA VAL A 99 12.76 -10.56 -9.80
C VAL A 99 13.41 -9.29 -9.29
N LEU A 100 14.60 -9.39 -8.66
CA LEU A 100 15.34 -8.20 -8.22
C LEU A 100 15.84 -7.38 -9.41
N GLU A 101 16.32 -8.04 -10.46
CA GLU A 101 16.75 -7.38 -11.71
C GLU A 101 15.57 -6.62 -12.35
N LEU A 102 14.45 -7.30 -12.60
CA LEU A 102 13.25 -6.70 -13.22
C LEU A 102 12.58 -5.66 -12.31
N GLY A 103 12.67 -5.83 -11.00
CA GLY A 103 12.22 -4.84 -10.02
C GLY A 103 13.14 -3.63 -9.90
N GLY A 104 14.34 -3.67 -10.51
CA GLY A 104 15.34 -2.62 -10.41
C GLY A 104 15.92 -2.46 -9.00
N ILE A 105 15.94 -3.53 -8.21
CA ILE A 105 16.36 -3.57 -6.80
C ILE A 105 17.54 -4.53 -6.54
N ASP A 106 18.21 -4.95 -7.60
CA ASP A 106 19.41 -5.81 -7.60
C ASP A 106 20.69 -5.07 -7.15
N TYR A 107 20.63 -3.76 -6.92
CA TYR A 107 21.78 -2.99 -6.47
C TYR A 107 22.18 -3.30 -5.02
N GLY A 108 23.49 -3.30 -4.77
CA GLY A 108 24.04 -3.31 -3.41
C GLY A 108 24.01 -1.93 -2.76
N VAL A 109 24.08 -1.90 -1.44
CA VAL A 109 24.16 -0.66 -0.65
C VAL A 109 25.40 -0.67 0.22
N GLU A 110 26.13 0.42 0.25
CA GLU A 110 27.32 0.62 1.08
C GLU A 110 27.17 1.85 1.97
N THR A 111 27.90 1.87 3.08
CA THR A 111 28.02 3.05 3.94
C THR A 111 29.36 3.72 3.71
N VAL A 112 29.35 5.01 3.42
CA VAL A 112 30.56 5.85 3.31
C VAL A 112 30.52 6.96 4.36
N PRO A 113 31.66 7.44 4.90
CA PRO A 113 31.67 8.53 5.87
C PRO A 113 30.90 9.75 5.36
N ALA A 114 30.09 10.38 6.20
CA ALA A 114 29.38 11.59 5.83
C ALA A 114 30.36 12.77 5.81
N THR A 115 30.20 13.66 4.83
CA THR A 115 31.01 14.88 4.72
C THR A 115 30.12 16.11 4.66
N TYR A 116 30.51 17.19 5.32
CA TYR A 116 29.83 18.47 5.25
C TYR A 116 30.80 19.59 4.86
N LEU A 117 30.25 20.65 4.27
CA LEU A 117 31.00 21.84 3.89
C LEU A 117 30.76 22.93 4.93
N TRP A 118 31.84 23.47 5.49
CA TRP A 118 31.79 24.61 6.41
C TRP A 118 32.88 25.60 6.04
N ASN A 119 32.52 26.87 5.81
CA ASN A 119 33.46 27.91 5.38
C ASN A 119 34.31 27.56 4.13
N GLY A 120 33.78 26.73 3.23
CA GLY A 120 34.50 26.28 2.03
C GLY A 120 35.48 25.12 2.27
N GLU A 121 35.61 24.65 3.52
CA GLU A 121 36.40 23.47 3.88
C GLU A 121 35.50 22.24 4.04
N SER A 122 35.98 21.10 3.56
CA SER A 122 35.28 19.83 3.69
C SER A 122 35.69 19.16 5.02
N HIS A 123 34.69 18.77 5.81
CA HIS A 123 34.87 18.07 7.06
C HIS A 123 34.20 16.70 6.98
N VAL A 124 34.82 15.70 7.62
CA VAL A 124 34.26 14.37 7.79
C VAL A 124 33.52 14.30 9.12
N ASP A 125 32.28 13.84 9.10
CA ASP A 125 31.53 13.46 10.29
C ASP A 125 31.90 12.01 10.64
N HIS A 126 32.41 11.79 11.85
CA HIS A 126 32.86 10.48 12.31
C HIS A 126 31.75 9.62 12.93
N GLU A 127 30.56 10.19 13.16
CA GLU A 127 29.41 9.49 13.75
C GLU A 127 28.31 9.21 12.71
N LEU A 128 28.32 9.93 11.59
CA LEU A 128 27.35 9.80 10.51
C LEU A 128 27.96 9.21 9.22
N PHE A 129 27.13 8.44 8.53
CA PHE A 129 27.48 7.77 7.28
C PHE A 129 26.39 8.02 6.24
N HIS A 130 26.78 8.20 4.98
CA HIS A 130 25.86 8.13 3.86
C HIS A 130 25.67 6.67 3.46
N THR A 131 24.41 6.25 3.30
CA THR A 131 24.11 5.05 2.53
C THR A 131 24.09 5.40 1.04
N VAL A 132 24.79 4.62 0.23
CA VAL A 132 24.93 4.86 -1.22
C VAL A 132 24.66 3.58 -1.99
N ARG A 133 24.06 3.73 -3.18
CA ARG A 133 23.93 2.61 -4.11
C ARG A 133 25.28 2.32 -4.76
N THR A 134 25.64 1.05 -4.80
CA THR A 134 26.87 0.56 -5.45
C THR A 134 26.86 0.74 -6.98
N ASP A 135 25.69 0.76 -7.60
CA ASP A 135 25.54 0.82 -9.06
C ASP A 135 25.67 2.25 -9.64
N THR A 136 25.28 3.26 -8.87
CA THR A 136 25.13 4.65 -9.34
C THR A 136 25.86 5.66 -8.47
N GLY A 137 26.32 5.27 -7.29
CA GLY A 137 26.78 6.18 -6.25
C GLY A 137 25.67 7.07 -5.66
N GLY A 138 24.41 6.80 -6.02
CA GLY A 138 23.27 7.62 -5.58
C GLY A 138 23.09 7.56 -4.06
N SER A 139 23.05 8.72 -3.41
CA SER A 139 22.81 8.82 -1.97
C SER A 139 21.38 8.44 -1.59
N LEU A 140 21.25 7.49 -0.67
CA LEU A 140 19.97 6.99 -0.18
C LEU A 140 19.56 7.69 1.13
N GLY A 141 20.51 7.94 2.02
CA GLY A 141 20.25 8.66 3.26
C GLY A 141 21.49 8.92 4.09
N VAL A 142 21.26 9.40 5.31
CA VAL A 142 22.30 9.59 6.34
C VAL A 142 21.89 8.75 7.55
N VAL A 143 22.80 7.94 8.06
CA VAL A 143 22.59 7.00 9.15
C VAL A 143 23.70 7.15 10.19
N GLY A 144 23.45 6.71 11.42
CA GLY A 144 24.47 6.71 12.48
C GLY A 144 25.30 5.42 12.50
N ASN A 145 26.39 5.44 13.28
CA ASN A 145 27.33 4.32 13.44
C ASN A 145 26.71 2.95 13.82
N GLY A 146 25.54 2.93 14.46
CA GLY A 146 24.84 1.70 14.81
C GLY A 146 24.06 1.04 13.65
N TYR A 147 23.98 1.69 12.49
CA TYR A 147 23.18 1.23 11.35
C TYR A 147 23.93 0.13 10.57
N GLU A 148 23.30 -1.03 10.41
CA GLU A 148 23.80 -2.11 9.58
C GLU A 148 22.94 -2.26 8.32
N VAL A 149 23.59 -2.23 7.15
CA VAL A 149 22.92 -2.43 5.87
C VAL A 149 22.45 -3.88 5.76
N ILE A 150 21.14 -4.07 5.60
CA ILE A 150 20.58 -5.36 5.19
C ILE A 150 20.51 -5.31 3.67
N GLN A 151 21.35 -6.10 2.98
CA GLN A 151 21.37 -6.11 1.51
C GLN A 151 20.04 -6.58 0.95
N ASN A 152 19.60 -5.99 -0.18
CA ASN A 152 18.30 -6.30 -0.79
C ASN A 152 18.14 -7.81 -1.03
N ARG A 153 19.15 -8.47 -1.60
CA ARG A 153 19.14 -9.92 -1.81
C ARG A 153 18.94 -10.70 -0.50
N SER A 154 19.78 -10.45 0.51
CA SER A 154 19.69 -11.13 1.81
C SER A 154 18.39 -10.83 2.54
N ALA A 155 17.83 -9.62 2.37
CA ALA A 155 16.56 -9.22 2.97
C ALA A 155 15.37 -10.05 2.48
N PHE A 156 15.47 -10.67 1.30
CA PHE A 156 14.36 -11.40 0.67
C PHE A 156 14.64 -12.89 0.51
N GLU A 157 15.84 -13.35 0.84
CA GLU A 157 16.25 -14.75 0.68
C GLU A 157 15.39 -15.73 1.48
N PHE A 158 15.02 -15.39 2.72
CA PHE A 158 14.17 -16.27 3.54
C PHE A 158 12.75 -16.48 2.97
N LEU A 159 12.27 -15.57 2.11
CA LEU A 159 11.02 -15.73 1.39
C LEU A 159 11.15 -16.69 0.20
N GLN A 160 12.35 -16.88 -0.36
CA GLN A 160 12.61 -17.85 -1.42
C GLN A 160 12.39 -19.29 -0.95
N GLU A 161 12.67 -19.59 0.32
CA GLU A 161 12.33 -20.90 0.90
C GLU A 161 10.81 -21.15 0.88
N LEU A 162 9.99 -20.11 1.07
CA LEU A 162 8.53 -20.21 0.99
C LEU A 162 8.03 -20.42 -0.46
N VAL A 163 8.69 -19.80 -1.45
CA VAL A 163 8.46 -20.05 -2.89
C VAL A 163 8.64 -21.54 -3.21
N ALA A 164 9.76 -22.12 -2.74
CA ALA A 164 10.15 -23.49 -3.05
C ALA A 164 9.21 -24.54 -2.44
N ASP A 165 8.74 -24.31 -1.21
CA ASP A 165 7.91 -25.29 -0.48
C ASP A 165 6.41 -25.23 -0.88
N SER A 166 5.94 -24.13 -1.49
CA SER A 166 4.51 -23.82 -1.58
C SER A 166 3.97 -23.60 -3.00
N GLY A 167 4.82 -23.64 -4.03
CA GLY A 167 4.42 -23.33 -5.42
C GLY A 167 3.99 -21.87 -5.63
N VAL A 168 4.42 -20.97 -4.74
CA VAL A 168 4.07 -19.55 -4.75
C VAL A 168 5.06 -18.79 -5.63
N VAL A 169 4.56 -17.90 -6.48
CA VAL A 169 5.39 -17.03 -7.34
C VAL A 169 5.54 -15.63 -6.74
N TRP A 170 6.60 -14.94 -7.14
CA TRP A 170 6.79 -13.53 -6.81
C TRP A 170 5.75 -12.67 -7.53
N GLU A 171 5.06 -11.83 -6.76
CA GLU A 171 3.88 -11.11 -7.21
C GLU A 171 4.23 -9.68 -7.67
N THR A 172 4.94 -8.92 -6.83
CA THR A 172 5.48 -7.61 -7.18
C THR A 172 6.83 -7.35 -6.52
N ALA A 173 7.67 -6.55 -7.14
CA ALA A 173 8.93 -6.10 -6.54
C ALA A 173 9.30 -4.74 -7.08
N GLY A 174 9.86 -3.85 -6.26
CA GLY A 174 10.22 -2.53 -6.75
C GLY A 174 10.93 -1.63 -5.75
N ALA A 175 11.48 -0.54 -6.28
CA ALA A 175 12.08 0.53 -5.49
C ALA A 175 11.15 1.73 -5.40
N LEU A 176 11.19 2.39 -4.25
CA LEU A 176 10.44 3.59 -3.91
C LEU A 176 11.40 4.71 -3.51
N ARG A 177 10.95 5.95 -3.70
CA ARG A 177 11.65 7.17 -3.22
C ARG A 177 13.11 7.28 -3.72
N GLY A 178 13.38 6.88 -4.95
CA GLY A 178 14.73 6.93 -5.53
C GLY A 178 15.67 5.82 -5.04
N GLY A 179 15.12 4.63 -4.75
CA GLY A 179 15.90 3.48 -4.26
C GLY A 179 16.13 3.45 -2.75
N LYS A 180 15.59 4.42 -2.01
CA LYS A 180 15.75 4.50 -0.54
C LYS A 180 14.98 3.41 0.18
N LYS A 181 13.91 2.92 -0.43
CA LYS A 181 13.06 1.90 0.13
C LYS A 181 12.72 0.90 -0.96
N VAL A 182 12.78 -0.38 -0.66
CA VAL A 182 12.48 -1.45 -1.61
C VAL A 182 11.45 -2.40 -1.02
N PHE A 183 10.71 -3.08 -1.87
CA PHE A 183 9.77 -4.11 -1.46
C PHE A 183 9.79 -5.29 -2.42
N VAL A 184 9.43 -6.45 -1.89
CA VAL A 184 9.00 -7.62 -2.66
C VAL A 184 7.71 -8.13 -2.04
N SER A 185 6.83 -8.69 -2.87
CA SER A 185 5.60 -9.32 -2.43
C SER A 185 5.42 -10.70 -3.06
N MET A 186 4.73 -11.55 -2.33
CA MET A 186 4.31 -12.87 -2.74
C MET A 186 2.83 -13.01 -2.47
N ARG A 187 2.08 -13.56 -3.41
CA ARG A 187 0.67 -13.89 -3.22
C ARG A 187 0.56 -15.21 -2.47
N LEU A 188 -0.17 -15.24 -1.36
CA LEU A 188 -0.42 -16.49 -0.66
C LEU A 188 -1.27 -17.43 -1.54
N PRO A 189 -0.99 -18.75 -1.53
CA PRO A 189 -1.69 -19.69 -2.41
C PRO A 189 -3.15 -19.90 -1.97
N GLN A 190 -3.45 -19.63 -0.70
CA GLN A 190 -4.79 -19.60 -0.16
C GLN A 190 -5.32 -18.17 -0.28
N HIS A 191 -6.25 -17.96 -1.20
CA HIS A 191 -7.18 -16.83 -1.09
C HIS A 191 -8.19 -17.16 0.00
N VAL A 192 -8.62 -16.15 0.73
CA VAL A 192 -9.71 -16.28 1.70
C VAL A 192 -11.00 -15.98 0.97
N THR A 193 -11.89 -16.95 0.92
CA THR A 193 -13.26 -16.71 0.47
C THR A 193 -14.14 -16.46 1.69
N VAL A 194 -14.65 -15.25 1.82
CA VAL A 194 -15.69 -14.93 2.79
C VAL A 194 -17.00 -15.51 2.26
N ASP A 195 -17.56 -16.43 3.06
CA ASP A 195 -18.83 -17.11 2.78
C ASP A 195 -18.93 -17.69 1.35
N ALA A 196 -18.14 -18.73 1.08
CA ALA A 196 -18.04 -19.37 -0.24
C ALA A 196 -19.37 -19.87 -0.83
N GLU A 197 -20.37 -20.14 0.01
CA GLU A 197 -21.69 -20.61 -0.38
C GLU A 197 -22.71 -19.48 -0.57
N GLY A 198 -22.38 -18.26 -0.16
CA GLY A 198 -23.22 -17.08 -0.31
C GLY A 198 -22.52 -15.99 -1.10
N ILE A 199 -22.00 -14.96 -0.42
CA ILE A 199 -21.46 -13.78 -1.12
C ILE A 199 -20.19 -14.07 -1.93
N ASN A 200 -19.48 -15.16 -1.58
CA ASN A 200 -18.29 -15.66 -2.27
C ASN A 200 -17.24 -14.56 -2.52
N ASP A 201 -17.00 -13.74 -1.50
CA ASP A 201 -16.09 -12.58 -1.60
C ASP A 201 -14.65 -13.06 -1.42
N GLN A 202 -13.85 -13.01 -2.49
CA GLN A 202 -12.49 -13.53 -2.50
C GLN A 202 -11.50 -12.43 -2.15
N ILE A 203 -10.75 -12.65 -1.08
CA ILE A 203 -9.73 -11.76 -0.58
C ILE A 203 -8.38 -12.43 -0.77
N GLU A 204 -7.55 -11.81 -1.61
CA GLU A 204 -6.17 -12.22 -1.80
C GLU A 204 -5.30 -11.61 -0.70
N ALA A 205 -4.43 -12.41 -0.10
CA ALA A 205 -3.41 -11.93 0.81
C ALA A 205 -2.02 -12.00 0.19
N PHE A 206 -1.22 -11.03 0.57
CA PHE A 206 0.16 -10.88 0.15
C PHE A 206 1.06 -10.90 1.39
N ILE A 207 2.17 -11.64 1.29
CA ILE A 207 3.33 -11.39 2.16
C ILE A 207 4.14 -10.31 1.47
N VAL A 208 4.44 -9.21 2.18
CA VAL A 208 5.24 -8.10 1.66
C VAL A 208 6.44 -7.89 2.58
N ALA A 209 7.65 -8.06 2.06
CA ALA A 209 8.88 -7.68 2.75
C ALA A 209 9.36 -6.32 2.25
N ILE A 210 9.75 -5.46 3.18
CA ILE A 210 10.02 -4.04 2.94
C ILE A 210 11.31 -3.67 3.65
N ASN A 211 12.25 -3.12 2.89
CA ASN A 211 13.58 -2.74 3.37
C ASN A 211 13.86 -1.25 3.12
N SER A 212 14.56 -0.58 4.04
CA SER A 212 14.80 0.86 4.00
C SER A 212 16.27 1.18 4.25
N HIS A 213 16.86 1.97 3.37
CA HIS A 213 18.27 2.34 3.38
C HIS A 213 18.53 3.75 3.91
N ASP A 214 17.49 4.50 4.26
CA ASP A 214 17.57 5.89 4.74
C ASP A 214 17.56 6.03 6.28
N GLY A 215 17.57 4.91 7.00
CA GLY A 215 17.49 4.88 8.47
C GLY A 215 16.14 5.27 9.07
N ARG A 216 15.12 5.58 8.26
CA ARG A 216 13.82 6.09 8.75
C ARG A 216 12.81 5.00 9.07
N SER A 217 12.97 3.80 8.52
CA SER A 217 12.08 2.68 8.80
C SER A 217 12.85 1.38 9.01
N PRO A 218 12.34 0.49 9.88
CA PRO A 218 12.94 -0.83 10.06
C PRO A 218 12.71 -1.69 8.81
N TYR A 219 13.55 -2.71 8.65
CA TYR A 219 13.19 -3.84 7.83
C TYR A 219 11.96 -4.52 8.45
N GLN A 220 10.96 -4.82 7.62
CA GLN A 220 9.71 -5.38 8.10
C GLN A 220 9.07 -6.30 7.06
N VAL A 221 8.31 -7.26 7.56
CA VAL A 221 7.55 -8.20 6.76
C VAL A 221 6.12 -8.16 7.26
N VAL A 222 5.17 -8.00 6.34
CA VAL A 222 3.76 -7.86 6.64
C VAL A 222 2.94 -8.87 5.85
N VAL A 223 1.85 -9.33 6.45
CA VAL A 223 0.77 -10.03 5.74
C VAL A 223 -0.39 -9.08 5.59
N THR A 224 -0.88 -8.88 4.38
CA THR A 224 -1.82 -7.79 4.07
C THR A 224 -2.68 -8.10 2.84
N PRO A 225 -3.92 -7.59 2.75
CA PRO A 225 -4.73 -7.74 1.53
C PRO A 225 -4.29 -6.80 0.40
N TRP A 226 -3.31 -5.91 0.63
CA TRP A 226 -2.87 -4.94 -0.36
C TRP A 226 -1.70 -5.44 -1.18
N ARG A 227 -1.91 -5.51 -2.50
CA ARG A 227 -0.85 -5.74 -3.48
C ARG A 227 -0.04 -4.45 -3.72
N PRO A 228 1.23 -4.36 -3.29
CA PRO A 228 2.01 -3.14 -3.49
C PRO A 228 2.49 -3.04 -4.93
N THR A 229 2.13 -1.97 -5.61
CA THR A 229 2.66 -1.61 -6.94
C THR A 229 3.21 -0.18 -6.96
N CYS A 230 2.96 0.59 -5.90
CA CYS A 230 3.35 1.98 -5.79
C CYS A 230 3.54 2.36 -4.31
N GLY A 231 4.07 3.56 -4.05
CA GLY A 231 4.33 4.05 -2.70
C GLY A 231 3.08 4.29 -1.85
N ASN A 232 1.89 4.37 -2.44
CA ASN A 232 0.64 4.45 -1.69
C ASN A 232 0.18 3.06 -1.24
N THR A 233 0.15 2.09 -2.15
CA THR A 233 -0.24 0.71 -1.83
C THR A 233 0.77 0.03 -0.91
N GLU A 234 2.06 0.36 -0.98
CA GLU A 234 3.05 -0.06 0.03
C GLU A 234 2.69 0.43 1.43
N ARG A 235 2.27 1.69 1.56
CA ARG A 235 1.88 2.21 2.87
C ARG A 235 0.60 1.58 3.38
N PHE A 236 -0.39 1.31 2.51
CA PHE A 236 -1.60 0.57 2.90
C PHE A 236 -1.27 -0.86 3.31
N ALA A 237 -0.38 -1.53 2.58
CA ALA A 237 0.15 -2.85 2.93
C ALA A 237 0.75 -2.90 4.33
N VAL A 238 1.49 -1.84 4.69
CA VAL A 238 2.06 -1.71 6.03
C VAL A 238 0.97 -1.39 7.06
N ARG A 239 0.13 -0.39 6.83
CA ARG A 239 -0.92 0.05 7.77
C ARG A 239 -1.89 -1.08 8.11
N ASP A 240 -2.49 -1.67 7.07
CA ASP A 240 -3.48 -2.75 7.18
C ASP A 240 -2.79 -4.12 7.23
N ALA A 241 -1.58 -4.15 7.76
CA ALA A 241 -0.89 -5.41 8.01
C ALA A 241 -1.64 -6.17 9.09
N ILE A 242 -2.20 -7.29 8.70
CA ILE A 242 -2.87 -8.27 9.56
C ILE A 242 -1.87 -8.83 10.57
N THR A 243 -0.65 -9.09 10.10
CA THR A 243 0.48 -9.39 10.96
C THR A 243 1.69 -8.63 10.48
N ARG A 244 2.52 -8.20 11.43
CA ARG A 244 3.76 -7.48 11.16
C ARG A 244 4.89 -8.04 12.01
N TRP A 245 5.98 -8.37 11.35
CA TRP A 245 7.29 -8.56 11.97
C TRP A 245 8.22 -7.42 11.55
N LYS A 246 9.05 -6.91 12.47
CA LYS A 246 9.98 -5.83 12.17
C LYS A 246 11.28 -5.96 12.97
N ILE A 247 12.37 -5.52 12.36
CA ILE A 247 13.68 -5.42 13.01
C ILE A 247 14.40 -4.14 12.59
N ARG A 248 15.09 -3.53 13.55
CA ARG A 248 15.94 -2.37 13.28
C ARG A 248 17.21 -2.82 12.53
N HIS A 249 17.76 -1.91 11.74
CA HIS A 249 19.05 -2.06 11.08
C HIS A 249 20.19 -1.98 12.09
N THR A 250 20.36 -3.01 12.91
CA THR A 250 21.38 -3.11 13.96
C THR A 250 22.20 -4.37 13.77
N ARG A 251 23.35 -4.43 14.45
CA ARG A 251 24.21 -5.62 14.47
C ARG A 251 23.42 -6.92 14.63
N ASN A 252 23.63 -7.88 13.72
CA ASN A 252 22.98 -9.19 13.62
C ASN A 252 21.51 -9.15 13.13
N ALA A 253 21.05 -8.05 12.53
CA ALA A 253 19.68 -7.99 12.02
C ALA A 253 19.43 -9.07 10.97
N THR A 254 20.39 -9.32 10.08
CA THR A 254 20.32 -10.35 9.03
C THR A 254 20.09 -11.75 9.60
N ASP A 255 20.74 -12.11 10.71
CA ASP A 255 20.55 -13.43 11.33
C ASP A 255 19.13 -13.60 11.87
N ARG A 256 18.56 -12.51 12.39
CA ARG A 256 17.20 -12.49 12.93
C ARG A 256 16.12 -12.39 11.87
N VAL A 257 16.44 -12.04 10.62
CA VAL A 257 15.46 -12.09 9.50
C VAL A 257 14.88 -13.50 9.36
N LYS A 258 15.63 -14.55 9.70
CA LYS A 258 15.13 -15.93 9.73
C LYS A 258 13.99 -16.16 10.72
N GLU A 259 13.90 -15.36 11.79
CA GLU A 259 12.79 -15.39 12.74
C GLU A 259 11.47 -14.91 12.11
N ALA A 260 11.53 -14.06 11.07
CA ALA A 260 10.34 -13.59 10.35
C ALA A 260 9.52 -14.76 9.81
N ARG A 261 10.17 -15.85 9.37
CA ARG A 261 9.51 -17.08 8.90
C ARG A 261 8.56 -17.67 9.95
N ARG A 262 8.98 -17.69 11.23
CA ARG A 262 8.13 -18.20 12.32
C ARG A 262 6.90 -17.31 12.50
N THR A 263 7.07 -15.99 12.43
CA THR A 263 5.95 -15.06 12.52
C THR A 263 5.00 -15.22 11.34
N LEU A 264 5.50 -15.39 10.11
CA LEU A 264 4.70 -15.65 8.92
C LEU A 264 3.88 -16.94 9.04
N GLY A 265 4.46 -18.01 9.59
CA GLY A 265 3.73 -19.26 9.86
C GLY A 265 2.56 -19.09 10.84
N LEU A 266 2.68 -18.19 11.82
CA LEU A 266 1.58 -17.82 12.70
C LEU A 266 0.54 -16.93 11.98
N SER A 267 0.98 -16.08 11.05
CA SER A 267 0.12 -15.18 10.28
C SER A 267 -0.84 -15.89 9.34
N VAL A 268 -0.43 -17.00 8.71
CA VAL A 268 -1.33 -17.79 7.84
C VAL A 268 -2.52 -18.32 8.66
N ASN A 269 -2.26 -18.84 9.86
CA ASN A 269 -3.32 -19.29 10.77
C ASN A 269 -4.21 -18.14 11.24
N TYR A 270 -3.64 -16.95 11.49
CA TYR A 270 -4.43 -15.77 11.82
C TYR A 270 -5.32 -15.33 10.65
N TYR A 271 -4.84 -15.41 9.41
CA TYR A 271 -5.62 -15.04 8.23
C TYR A 271 -6.83 -15.97 8.03
N ALA A 272 -6.66 -17.27 8.30
CA ALA A 272 -7.76 -18.23 8.34
C ALA A 272 -8.76 -17.93 9.47
N HIS A 273 -8.31 -17.43 10.63
CA HIS A 273 -9.19 -17.01 11.72
C HIS A 273 -10.00 -15.78 11.34
N TRP A 274 -9.35 -14.75 10.81
CA TRP A 274 -10.02 -13.53 10.34
C TRP A 274 -11.05 -13.84 9.25
N ALA A 275 -10.70 -14.70 8.28
CA ALA A 275 -11.64 -15.22 7.29
C ALA A 275 -12.90 -15.83 7.89
N ALA A 276 -12.75 -16.59 8.97
CA ALA A 276 -13.85 -17.22 9.68
C ALA A 276 -14.72 -16.17 10.42
N GLU A 277 -14.11 -15.11 10.95
CA GLU A 277 -14.83 -13.98 11.55
C GLU A 277 -15.64 -13.21 10.50
N GLU A 278 -15.03 -12.86 9.36
CA GLU A 278 -15.74 -12.21 8.24
C GLU A 278 -16.85 -13.09 7.67
N THR A 279 -16.61 -14.40 7.53
CA THR A 279 -17.65 -15.36 7.11
C THR A 279 -18.78 -15.44 8.11
N ALA A 280 -18.48 -15.37 9.42
CA ALA A 280 -19.51 -15.31 10.45
C ALA A 280 -20.34 -14.03 10.30
N LEU A 281 -19.71 -12.86 10.11
CA LEU A 281 -20.42 -11.60 9.88
C LEU A 281 -21.30 -11.65 8.62
N ALA A 282 -20.82 -12.28 7.54
CA ALA A 282 -21.58 -12.44 6.30
C ALA A 282 -22.80 -13.37 6.46
N ARG A 283 -22.78 -14.26 7.46
CA ARG A 283 -23.88 -15.18 7.79
C ARG A 283 -24.78 -14.69 8.92
N THR A 284 -24.43 -13.59 9.56
CA THR A 284 -25.22 -12.99 10.64
C THR A 284 -26.12 -11.92 10.03
N GLU A 285 -27.44 -12.15 10.03
CA GLU A 285 -28.41 -11.12 9.70
C GLU A 285 -28.35 -9.99 10.73
N ILE A 286 -28.54 -8.75 10.27
CA ILE A 286 -28.58 -7.57 11.13
C ILE A 286 -29.84 -6.75 10.84
N ALA A 287 -30.60 -6.45 11.89
CA ALA A 287 -31.73 -5.55 11.80
C ALA A 287 -31.25 -4.10 11.71
N ILE A 288 -32.05 -3.23 11.08
CA ILE A 288 -31.73 -1.80 10.96
C ILE A 288 -31.53 -1.13 12.34
N ASP A 289 -32.24 -1.58 13.37
CA ASP A 289 -32.11 -1.09 14.74
C ASP A 289 -30.79 -1.53 15.40
N GLU A 290 -30.28 -2.71 15.06
CA GLU A 290 -28.97 -3.17 15.54
C GLU A 290 -27.84 -2.39 14.85
N PHE A 291 -28.00 -2.08 13.56
CA PHE A 291 -27.11 -1.17 12.85
C PHE A 291 -27.13 0.23 13.50
N ASN A 292 -28.30 0.73 13.85
CA ASN A 292 -28.45 2.01 14.56
C ASN A 292 -27.74 2.01 15.93
N GLN A 293 -27.88 0.93 16.70
CA GLN A 293 -27.20 0.77 17.98
C GLN A 293 -25.68 0.69 17.81
N MET A 294 -25.20 0.05 16.74
CA MET A 294 -23.79 0.01 16.42
C MET A 294 -23.25 1.40 16.07
N ILE A 295 -23.98 2.19 15.26
CA ILE A 295 -23.62 3.58 14.96
C ILE A 295 -23.53 4.42 16.24
N ASP A 296 -24.51 4.28 17.16
CA ASP A 296 -24.49 4.99 18.44
C ASP A 296 -23.34 4.55 19.34
N SER A 297 -22.87 3.30 19.22
CA SER A 297 -21.71 2.85 19.99
C SER A 297 -20.40 3.50 19.51
N LEU A 298 -20.23 3.67 18.19
CA LEU A 298 -19.06 4.30 17.59
C LEU A 298 -19.05 5.82 17.77
N TRP A 299 -20.24 6.42 17.69
CA TRP A 299 -20.45 7.85 17.87
C TRP A 299 -21.57 8.09 18.89
N PRO A 300 -21.26 7.99 20.20
CA PRO A 300 -22.24 8.19 21.25
C PRO A 300 -23.01 9.50 21.06
N PRO A 301 -24.35 9.48 21.20
CA PRO A 301 -25.14 10.69 21.17
C PRO A 301 -24.74 11.56 22.38
N GLN A 302 -23.77 12.46 22.16
CA GLN A 302 -23.53 13.55 23.10
C GLN A 302 -24.77 14.44 23.14
N GLU A 303 -25.10 15.00 24.31
CA GLU A 303 -26.08 16.09 24.39
C GLU A 303 -25.72 17.12 23.31
N ALA A 304 -26.61 17.28 22.32
CA ALA A 304 -26.29 18.08 21.16
C ALA A 304 -26.08 19.53 21.62
N THR A 305 -24.82 19.96 21.70
CA THR A 305 -24.44 21.32 22.15
C THR A 305 -24.88 22.43 21.17
N GLY A 306 -25.68 22.10 20.15
CA GLY A 306 -26.35 23.05 19.26
C GLY A 306 -26.87 22.42 17.96
N PRO A 307 -27.65 23.18 17.14
CA PRO A 307 -28.29 22.70 15.90
C PRO A 307 -27.31 22.12 14.87
N ARG A 308 -26.08 22.65 14.82
CA ARG A 308 -25.02 22.19 13.91
C ARG A 308 -24.53 20.78 14.26
N SER A 309 -24.43 20.47 15.56
CA SER A 309 -24.01 19.14 16.01
C SER A 309 -25.07 18.09 15.66
N ALA A 310 -26.35 18.43 15.85
CA ALA A 310 -27.48 17.58 15.47
C ALA A 310 -27.50 17.30 13.96
N ARG A 311 -27.36 18.33 13.12
CA ARG A 311 -27.32 18.18 11.65
C ARG A 311 -26.14 17.31 11.18
N ASN A 312 -24.97 17.45 11.80
CA ASN A 312 -23.81 16.63 11.45
C ASN A 312 -24.00 15.15 11.83
N ARG A 313 -24.68 14.87 12.94
CA ARG A 313 -25.03 13.51 13.37
C ARG A 313 -26.03 12.88 12.40
N GLU A 314 -27.05 13.63 12.02
CA GLU A 314 -28.06 13.19 11.03
C GLU A 314 -27.41 12.91 9.68
N ALA A 315 -26.61 13.84 9.14
CA ALA A 315 -25.90 13.63 7.88
C ALA A 315 -24.97 12.41 7.89
N ARG A 316 -24.33 12.10 9.02
CA ARG A 316 -23.53 10.87 9.18
C ARG A 316 -24.42 9.63 9.10
N ARG A 317 -25.53 9.62 9.85
CA ARG A 317 -26.48 8.50 9.88
C ARG A 317 -27.04 8.25 8.49
N ASP A 318 -27.53 9.28 7.82
CA ASP A 318 -28.07 9.18 6.46
C ASP A 318 -27.02 8.61 5.49
N ARG A 319 -25.76 9.06 5.60
CA ARG A 319 -24.68 8.53 4.76
C ARG A 319 -24.40 7.06 5.04
N LEU A 320 -24.32 6.66 6.31
CA LEU A 320 -24.07 5.28 6.72
C LEU A 320 -25.20 4.35 6.27
N HIS A 321 -26.46 4.77 6.39
CA HIS A 321 -27.60 4.00 5.88
C HIS A 321 -27.55 3.84 4.36
N GLY A 322 -27.20 4.89 3.62
CA GLY A 322 -27.05 4.80 2.17
C GLY A 322 -25.93 3.85 1.73
N LEU A 323 -24.82 3.82 2.47
CA LEU A 323 -23.72 2.87 2.23
C LEU A 323 -24.11 1.44 2.58
N PHE A 324 -24.78 1.26 3.72
CA PHE A 324 -25.29 -0.05 4.15
C PHE A 324 -26.26 -0.63 3.12
N GLU A 325 -27.24 0.16 2.67
CA GLU A 325 -28.19 -0.26 1.63
C GLU A 325 -27.50 -0.58 0.29
N GLY A 326 -26.40 0.10 -0.03
CA GLY A 326 -25.58 -0.24 -1.20
C GLY A 326 -24.94 -1.62 -1.05
N GLU A 327 -24.34 -1.91 0.10
CA GLU A 327 -23.69 -3.19 0.37
C GLU A 327 -24.69 -4.35 0.54
N THR A 328 -25.89 -4.09 1.07
CA THR A 328 -26.92 -5.12 1.25
C THR A 328 -27.41 -5.70 -0.08
N GLN A 329 -27.34 -4.93 -1.18
CA GLN A 329 -27.67 -5.44 -2.52
C GLN A 329 -26.77 -6.59 -2.95
N ARG A 330 -25.51 -6.59 -2.50
CA ARG A 330 -24.54 -7.65 -2.79
C ARG A 330 -24.53 -8.73 -1.71
N THR A 331 -24.69 -8.33 -0.45
CA THR A 331 -24.36 -9.19 0.70
C THR A 331 -25.55 -9.50 1.62
N GLY A 332 -26.75 -9.06 1.27
CA GLY A 332 -27.92 -9.13 2.13
C GLY A 332 -27.84 -8.18 3.33
N HIS A 333 -28.88 -8.17 4.17
CA HIS A 333 -28.86 -7.41 5.44
C HIS A 333 -28.01 -8.15 6.47
N THR A 334 -26.69 -8.11 6.29
CA THR A 334 -25.73 -8.85 7.11
C THR A 334 -24.84 -7.93 7.93
N ALA A 335 -24.31 -8.46 9.02
CA ALA A 335 -23.33 -7.74 9.84
C ALA A 335 -22.06 -7.40 9.03
N TYR A 336 -21.73 -8.18 8.00
CA TYR A 336 -20.67 -7.85 7.04
C TYR A 336 -20.99 -6.58 6.24
N ALA A 337 -22.21 -6.44 5.72
CA ALA A 337 -22.63 -5.22 5.03
C ALA A 337 -22.52 -3.97 5.93
N ALA A 338 -22.88 -4.12 7.21
CA ALA A 338 -22.76 -3.06 8.21
C ALA A 338 -21.31 -2.64 8.44
N GLU A 339 -20.40 -3.61 8.51
CA GLU A 339 -18.97 -3.33 8.66
C GLU A 339 -18.36 -2.63 7.44
N ARG A 340 -18.70 -3.11 6.23
CA ARG A 340 -18.24 -2.49 4.97
C ARG A 340 -18.72 -1.04 4.88
N ALA A 341 -19.98 -0.77 5.24
CA ALA A 341 -20.53 0.58 5.26
C ALA A 341 -19.81 1.53 6.23
N VAL A 342 -19.46 1.05 7.43
CA VAL A 342 -18.69 1.84 8.41
C VAL A 342 -17.27 2.10 7.90
N THR A 343 -16.63 1.07 7.35
CA THR A 343 -15.27 1.18 6.80
C THR A 343 -15.22 2.20 5.67
N GLU A 344 -16.15 2.11 4.71
CA GLU A 344 -16.23 3.05 3.60
C GLU A 344 -16.56 4.47 4.07
N TYR A 345 -17.46 4.62 5.05
CA TYR A 345 -17.75 5.92 5.66
C TYR A 345 -16.50 6.55 6.25
N LEU A 346 -15.74 5.81 7.06
CA LEU A 346 -14.51 6.31 7.69
C LEU A 346 -13.45 6.69 6.64
N ASP A 347 -13.31 5.87 5.60
CA ASP A 347 -12.28 6.05 4.59
C ASP A 347 -12.58 7.17 3.60
N HIS A 348 -13.86 7.35 3.24
CA HIS A 348 -14.26 8.21 2.11
C HIS A 348 -15.22 9.33 2.45
N TYR A 349 -15.89 9.32 3.61
CA TYR A 349 -16.98 10.28 3.89
C TYR A 349 -16.84 11.03 5.20
N ALA A 350 -16.12 10.48 6.18
CA ALA A 350 -15.88 11.13 7.46
C ALA A 350 -15.30 12.53 7.25
N ASP A 351 -15.86 13.52 7.96
CA ASP A 351 -15.40 14.91 7.85
C ASP A 351 -13.97 15.04 8.40
N ILE A 352 -13.18 15.85 7.71
CA ILE A 352 -11.77 16.06 8.01
C ILE A 352 -11.55 17.55 8.12
N ARG A 353 -10.90 17.95 9.22
CA ARG A 353 -10.42 19.32 9.43
C ARG A 353 -8.92 19.34 9.16
N PRO A 354 -8.48 19.80 7.97
CA PRO A 354 -7.05 19.90 7.68
C PRO A 354 -6.41 20.88 8.67
N SER A 355 -5.41 20.43 9.42
CA SER A 355 -4.74 21.28 10.40
C SER A 355 -3.67 22.13 9.71
N ALA A 356 -3.48 23.37 10.16
CA ALA A 356 -2.35 24.20 9.71
C ALA A 356 -1.00 23.56 10.07
N ALA A 357 -0.95 22.81 11.18
CA ALA A 357 0.24 22.09 11.64
C ALA A 357 0.69 20.97 10.68
N SER A 358 -0.25 20.34 9.97
CA SER A 358 0.06 19.32 8.94
C SER A 358 0.55 19.92 7.61
N GLY A 359 0.49 21.25 7.43
CA GLY A 359 0.78 21.90 6.15
C GLY A 359 -0.28 21.67 5.06
N LEU A 360 -1.38 20.96 5.37
CA LEU A 360 -2.42 20.56 4.41
C LEU A 360 -3.67 21.46 4.45
N LYS A 361 -3.56 22.68 5.01
CA LYS A 361 -4.69 23.61 5.15
C LYS A 361 -5.35 23.87 3.79
N GLY A 362 -6.66 23.60 3.70
CA GLY A 362 -7.44 23.75 2.48
C GLY A 362 -7.42 22.55 1.52
N ASN A 363 -6.56 21.54 1.75
CA ASN A 363 -6.47 20.34 0.92
C ASN A 363 -7.08 19.12 1.65
N LYS A 364 -8.41 18.99 1.55
CA LYS A 364 -9.16 17.89 2.20
C LYS A 364 -8.76 16.51 1.66
N ALA A 365 -8.48 16.38 0.35
CA ALA A 365 -8.09 15.11 -0.25
C ALA A 365 -6.72 14.64 0.28
N ALA A 366 -5.73 15.52 0.35
CA ALA A 366 -4.42 15.19 0.92
C ALA A 366 -4.51 14.91 2.43
N ALA A 367 -5.32 15.68 3.18
CA ALA A 367 -5.57 15.41 4.59
C ALA A 367 -6.27 14.07 4.82
N ARG A 368 -7.15 13.66 3.90
CA ARG A 368 -7.77 12.32 3.88
C ARG A 368 -6.77 11.23 3.59
N GLY A 369 -5.96 11.41 2.55
CA GLY A 369 -4.86 10.50 2.24
C GLY A 369 -3.95 10.33 3.46
N LEU A 370 -3.57 11.41 4.15
CA LEU A 370 -2.75 11.33 5.35
C LEU A 370 -3.44 10.59 6.50
N ARG A 371 -4.72 10.88 6.77
CA ARG A 371 -5.49 10.23 7.84
C ARG A 371 -5.64 8.72 7.60
N LEU A 372 -5.93 8.35 6.35
CA LEU A 372 -5.90 6.97 5.90
C LEU A 372 -4.52 6.40 6.21
N LEU A 373 -3.43 7.03 5.79
CA LEU A 373 -2.07 6.54 6.02
C LEU A 373 -1.67 6.41 7.50
N GLU A 374 -2.15 7.30 8.36
CA GLU A 374 -1.83 7.33 9.80
C GLU A 374 -2.69 6.38 10.64
N GLY A 375 -3.71 5.74 10.05
CA GLY A 375 -4.59 4.81 10.78
C GLY A 375 -5.45 5.50 11.84
N THR A 376 -5.76 6.79 11.65
CA THR A 376 -6.45 7.59 12.68
C THR A 376 -7.82 7.04 13.07
N ASP A 377 -8.45 6.25 12.19
CA ASP A 377 -9.78 5.65 12.40
C ASP A 377 -9.73 4.13 12.66
N ASP A 378 -8.54 3.52 12.74
CA ASP A 378 -8.40 2.06 12.83
C ASP A 378 -9.03 1.51 14.12
N GLU A 379 -9.00 2.27 15.21
CA GLU A 379 -9.67 1.90 16.46
C GLU A 379 -11.20 1.89 16.30
N LEU A 380 -11.78 2.81 15.52
CA LEU A 380 -13.22 2.83 15.26
C LEU A 380 -13.64 1.63 14.39
N LYS A 381 -12.83 1.28 13.38
CA LYS A 381 -13.05 0.07 12.57
C LYS A 381 -12.99 -1.20 13.44
N SER A 382 -11.99 -1.29 14.32
CA SER A 382 -11.82 -2.40 15.25
C SER A 382 -12.97 -2.50 16.25
N GLN A 383 -13.49 -1.37 16.72
CA GLN A 383 -14.68 -1.32 17.58
C GLN A 383 -15.93 -1.78 16.84
N ALA A 384 -16.11 -1.37 15.58
CA ALA A 384 -17.22 -1.79 14.74
C ALA A 384 -17.22 -3.31 14.56
N HIS A 385 -16.08 -3.89 14.15
CA HIS A 385 -15.90 -5.34 14.00
C HIS A 385 -16.26 -6.09 15.28
N ARG A 386 -15.64 -5.71 16.41
CA ARG A 386 -15.89 -6.35 17.72
C ARG A 386 -17.36 -6.28 18.12
N ARG A 387 -18.05 -5.17 17.85
CA ARG A 387 -19.46 -5.00 18.22
C ARG A 387 -20.37 -5.86 17.34
N LEU A 388 -20.11 -5.92 16.04
CA LEU A 388 -20.85 -6.74 15.09
C LEU A 388 -20.68 -8.23 15.38
N MET A 389 -19.48 -8.66 15.79
CA MET A 389 -19.22 -10.04 16.22
C MET A 389 -20.02 -10.46 17.47
N LEU A 390 -20.52 -9.53 18.29
CA LEU A 390 -21.39 -9.85 19.42
C LEU A 390 -22.80 -10.24 18.99
N LEU A 391 -23.25 -9.84 17.80
CA LEU A 391 -24.56 -10.25 17.26
C LEU A 391 -24.62 -11.76 17.00
N ARG A 392 -23.47 -12.43 16.90
CA ARG A 392 -23.36 -13.89 16.79
C ARG A 392 -23.80 -14.64 18.06
N GLN A 393 -23.88 -13.96 19.20
CA GLN A 393 -24.15 -14.59 20.50
C GLN A 393 -25.65 -14.67 20.83
N HIS A 394 -26.50 -14.14 19.95
CA HIS A 394 -27.96 -14.21 20.02
C HIS A 394 -28.48 -14.93 18.78
#